data_AF-A0A972CFF2-F1
#
_entry.id   AF-A0A972CFF2-F1
#
_cell.length_a   1.000
_cell.length_b   1.000
_cell.length_c   1.000
_cell.angle_alpha   90.00
_cell.angle_beta   90.00
_cell.angle_gamma   90.00
#
_symmetry.space_group_name_H-M   'P 1'
#
loop_
_entity.id
_entity.type
_entity.pdbx_description
1 polymer ?
#
loop_
_entity_poly.entity_id
_entity_poly.type
_entity_poly.pdbx_seq_one_letter_code
_entity_poly.pdbx_strand_id
1 'polypeptide(L)'
;IRHNIINLFRKACRIADPEERKKALTIYIVGAGFTGVEMAGELAEYLPIICEKFEIDRNDVKITIIDILERTITLLPEELSRKVEKRLKKMGVNMMFGTYVVGVGEDYIETKKDDVVTRHDAAMVIWGAGIESADITGEAAKVLESARRGRIKVDRYLRSLKYHDVFVIGDNMLFYPDGEEQPVPQIVENAELSAETASRNIASLITGEGELEEYKPTFHGFMVSIGGRYGVARVGFPNRMLNLPSFFAMFAKHMINMLYFVKILGWNKVWSYLRHEFFTIRHCRSFVGGHFSNRTPSFLLVPLRVWLGAVWVYEGIMKYVKGWAAEPILADSIKDTNGWYDSILNNATNGVDGVSGATDAVANATDAVTGATGEVAEVVESVGTTIINWDFFGLFKAILVSGNDLANSTIGDFAFKLDIPLLNWFMDTFILSSDSTQILMQTLMFLAEIIIGLLLIAGLFTFPAAGASLALQLMFISSTGQYVNTFWMIFAAIAVLIGGGRIFGLDYYVMPALKNWWKGLPLVRRLYIYND
;
A
#
# COMPACT_ATOMS: atom_id res chain seq x y z
N ILE A 1 12.78 7.64 -24.83
CA ILE A 1 11.82 6.55 -25.16
C ILE A 1 10.38 7.08 -25.30
N ARG A 2 9.67 7.43 -24.21
CA ARG A 2 8.25 7.87 -24.28
C ARG A 2 7.96 8.97 -25.31
N HIS A 3 8.80 10.01 -25.35
CA HIS A 3 8.67 11.09 -26.33
C HIS A 3 8.75 10.58 -27.78
N ASN A 4 9.70 9.69 -28.07
CA ASN A 4 9.88 9.11 -29.40
C ASN A 4 8.68 8.25 -29.81
N ILE A 5 8.14 7.45 -28.90
CA ILE A 5 6.90 6.68 -29.14
C ILE A 5 5.74 7.62 -29.48
N ILE A 6 5.54 8.68 -28.69
CA ILE A 6 4.47 9.66 -28.95
C ILE A 6 4.66 10.34 -30.31
N ASN A 7 5.89 10.70 -30.66
CA ASN A 7 6.20 11.32 -31.96
C ASN A 7 5.96 10.35 -33.12
N LEU A 8 6.30 9.08 -32.95
CA LEU A 8 6.09 8.01 -33.91
C LEU A 8 4.58 7.83 -34.20
N PHE A 9 3.75 7.75 -33.16
CA PHE A 9 2.28 7.72 -33.31
C PHE A 9 1.72 9.00 -33.95
N ARG A 10 2.27 10.18 -33.59
CA ARG A 10 1.87 11.47 -34.20
C ARG A 10 2.22 11.55 -35.69
N LYS A 11 3.33 10.94 -36.12
CA LYS A 11 3.68 10.87 -37.55
C LYS A 11 2.78 9.86 -38.26
N ALA A 12 2.61 8.67 -37.67
CA ALA A 12 1.82 7.59 -38.23
C ALA A 12 0.35 7.95 -38.45
N CYS A 13 -0.27 8.76 -37.57
CA CYS A 13 -1.66 9.17 -37.75
C CYS A 13 -1.89 10.09 -38.97
N ARG A 14 -0.81 10.61 -39.59
CA ARG A 14 -0.87 11.41 -40.82
C ARG A 14 -0.65 10.58 -42.09
N ILE A 15 -0.31 9.30 -41.95
CA ILE A 15 -0.05 8.40 -43.07
C ILE A 15 -1.36 7.70 -43.44
N ALA A 16 -1.82 7.98 -44.66
CA ALA A 16 -3.06 7.40 -45.19
C ALA A 16 -2.87 5.93 -45.61
N ASP A 17 -1.73 5.60 -46.23
CA ASP A 17 -1.41 4.24 -46.66
C ASP A 17 -1.18 3.31 -45.46
N PRO A 18 -1.97 2.23 -45.29
CA PRO A 18 -1.82 1.30 -44.18
C PRO A 18 -0.44 0.61 -44.13
N GLU A 19 0.18 0.31 -45.28
CA GLU A 19 1.46 -0.40 -45.31
C GLU A 19 2.63 0.50 -44.89
N GLU A 20 2.69 1.74 -45.39
CA GLU A 20 3.62 2.75 -44.88
C GLU A 20 3.40 3.04 -43.39
N ARG A 21 2.13 3.06 -42.93
CA ARG A 21 1.81 3.26 -41.52
C ARG A 21 2.34 2.12 -40.65
N LYS A 22 2.20 0.87 -41.08
CA LYS A 22 2.76 -0.30 -40.39
C LYS A 22 4.28 -0.24 -40.28
N LYS A 23 4.97 0.18 -41.34
CA LYS A 23 6.43 0.38 -41.32
C LYS A 23 6.81 1.45 -40.28
N ALA A 24 6.10 2.57 -40.27
CA ALA A 24 6.29 3.64 -39.31
C ALA A 24 5.96 3.25 -37.85
N LEU A 25 5.24 2.15 -37.63
CA LEU A 25 4.83 1.64 -36.32
C LEU A 25 5.50 0.31 -35.94
N THR A 26 6.66 0.02 -36.53
CA THR A 26 7.46 -1.18 -36.23
C THR A 26 8.55 -0.87 -35.21
N ILE A 27 8.47 -1.52 -34.05
CA ILE A 27 9.35 -1.32 -32.89
C ILE A 27 10.06 -2.64 -32.56
N TYR A 28 11.38 -2.57 -32.41
CA TYR A 28 12.22 -3.68 -31.99
C TYR A 28 12.79 -3.43 -30.58
N ILE A 29 12.80 -4.47 -29.77
CA ILE A 29 13.43 -4.50 -28.45
C ILE A 29 14.53 -5.56 -28.51
N VAL A 30 15.78 -5.16 -28.34
CA VAL A 30 16.93 -6.06 -28.39
C VAL A 30 17.26 -6.50 -26.97
N GLY A 31 17.29 -7.81 -26.74
CA GLY A 31 17.48 -8.44 -25.44
C GLY A 31 16.16 -8.92 -24.82
N ALA A 32 16.05 -10.21 -24.55
CA ALA A 32 15.01 -10.92 -23.82
C ALA A 32 15.45 -11.30 -22.39
N GLY A 33 16.43 -10.56 -21.83
CA GLY A 33 16.75 -10.54 -20.41
C GLY A 33 15.70 -9.76 -19.59
N PHE A 34 16.00 -9.49 -18.32
CA PHE A 34 15.07 -8.78 -17.41
C PHE A 34 14.58 -7.47 -18.02
N THR A 35 15.48 -6.52 -18.29
CA THR A 35 15.14 -5.17 -18.76
C THR A 35 14.32 -5.18 -20.05
N GLY A 36 14.69 -6.00 -21.03
CA GLY A 36 14.00 -6.04 -22.32
C GLY A 36 12.61 -6.67 -22.22
N VAL A 37 12.43 -7.71 -21.41
CA VAL A 37 11.11 -8.28 -21.12
C VAL A 37 10.21 -7.29 -20.40
N GLU A 38 10.73 -6.57 -19.40
CA GLU A 38 9.94 -5.54 -18.70
C GLU A 38 9.53 -4.42 -19.64
N MET A 39 10.47 -3.93 -20.47
CA MET A 39 10.19 -2.92 -21.50
C MET A 39 9.13 -3.40 -22.49
N ALA A 40 9.22 -4.66 -22.97
CA ALA A 40 8.24 -5.22 -23.88
C ALA A 40 6.85 -5.32 -23.24
N GLY A 41 6.77 -5.76 -21.98
CA GLY A 41 5.53 -5.83 -21.23
C GLY A 41 4.89 -4.45 -20.99
N GLU A 42 5.68 -3.48 -20.54
CA GLU A 42 5.24 -2.10 -20.31
C GLU A 42 4.75 -1.44 -21.60
N LEU A 43 5.49 -1.61 -22.70
CA LEU A 43 5.11 -1.05 -23.99
C LEU A 43 3.83 -1.69 -24.53
N ALA A 44 3.74 -3.02 -24.49
CA ALA A 44 2.58 -3.74 -24.99
C ALA A 44 1.31 -3.44 -24.17
N GLU A 45 1.43 -3.15 -22.87
CA GLU A 45 0.29 -2.65 -22.07
C GLU A 45 -0.05 -1.18 -22.37
N TYR A 46 0.94 -0.37 -22.73
CA TYR A 46 0.72 1.03 -23.10
C TYR A 46 0.11 1.19 -24.51
N LEU A 47 0.36 0.23 -25.41
CA LEU A 47 -0.08 0.30 -26.80
C LEU A 47 -1.56 0.59 -26.99
N PRO A 48 -2.52 -0.13 -26.36
CA PRO A 48 -3.94 0.17 -26.52
C PRO A 48 -4.29 1.63 -26.19
N ILE A 49 -3.69 2.18 -25.14
CA ILE A 49 -3.95 3.55 -24.66
C ILE A 49 -3.48 4.58 -25.70
N ILE A 50 -2.30 4.38 -26.28
CA ILE A 50 -1.77 5.31 -27.28
C ILE A 50 -2.40 5.11 -28.65
N CYS A 51 -2.78 3.89 -29.02
CA CYS A 51 -3.55 3.59 -30.23
C CYS A 51 -4.90 4.32 -30.19
N GLU A 52 -5.65 4.19 -29.09
CA GLU A 52 -6.92 4.90 -28.89
C GLU A 52 -6.73 6.42 -28.96
N LYS A 53 -5.70 6.95 -28.29
CA LYS A 53 -5.43 8.40 -28.28
C LYS A 53 -5.16 9.00 -29.67
N PHE A 54 -4.55 8.24 -30.58
CA PHE A 54 -4.19 8.69 -31.92
C PHE A 54 -5.08 8.08 -33.01
N GLU A 55 -6.15 7.37 -32.63
CA GLU A 55 -7.11 6.72 -33.53
C GLU A 55 -6.43 5.77 -34.54
N ILE A 56 -5.39 5.05 -34.07
CA ILE A 56 -4.64 4.06 -34.86
C ILE A 56 -5.11 2.66 -34.50
N ASP A 57 -5.32 1.80 -35.50
CA ASP A 57 -5.62 0.38 -35.27
C ASP A 57 -4.42 -0.32 -34.61
N ARG A 58 -4.67 -1.08 -33.55
CA ARG A 58 -3.64 -1.85 -32.84
C ARG A 58 -2.88 -2.81 -33.77
N ASN A 59 -3.53 -3.32 -34.82
CA ASN A 59 -2.94 -4.23 -35.81
C ASN A 59 -1.88 -3.56 -36.69
N ASP A 60 -1.87 -2.23 -36.77
CA ASP A 60 -0.85 -1.49 -37.50
C ASP A 60 0.47 -1.43 -36.70
N VAL A 61 0.44 -1.70 -35.40
CA VAL A 61 1.62 -1.60 -34.52
C VAL A 61 2.28 -2.97 -34.33
N LYS A 62 3.56 -3.07 -34.70
CA LYS A 62 4.36 -4.28 -34.52
C LYS A 62 5.42 -4.06 -33.45
N ILE A 63 5.41 -4.90 -32.40
CA ILE A 63 6.49 -4.98 -31.42
C ILE A 63 7.14 -6.35 -31.55
N THR A 64 8.48 -6.36 -31.64
CA THR A 64 9.25 -7.60 -31.67
C THR A 64 10.39 -7.54 -30.66
N ILE A 65 10.51 -8.55 -29.80
CA ILE A 65 11.68 -8.76 -28.95
C ILE A 65 12.64 -9.74 -29.64
N ILE A 66 13.92 -9.38 -29.72
CA ILE A 66 14.97 -10.17 -30.36
C ILE A 66 16.01 -10.57 -29.31
N ASP A 67 16.41 -11.85 -29.28
CA ASP A 67 17.54 -12.29 -28.47
C ASP A 67 18.32 -13.41 -29.16
N ILE A 68 19.61 -13.51 -28.82
CA ILE A 68 20.51 -14.58 -29.28
C ILE A 68 20.25 -15.89 -28.54
N LEU A 69 19.72 -15.82 -27.32
CA LEU A 69 19.37 -16.96 -26.50
C LEU A 69 18.05 -17.57 -26.97
N GLU A 70 17.83 -18.82 -26.57
CA GLU A 70 16.68 -19.62 -27.00
C GLU A 70 15.39 -19.29 -26.23
N ARG A 71 15.49 -18.61 -25.09
CA ARG A 71 14.35 -18.31 -24.21
C ARG A 71 14.52 -17.01 -23.44
N THR A 72 13.40 -16.47 -22.96
CA THR A 72 13.40 -15.28 -22.08
C THR A 72 14.07 -15.57 -20.73
N ILE A 73 14.93 -14.67 -20.27
CA ILE A 73 15.48 -14.65 -18.89
C ILE A 73 15.98 -16.02 -18.43
N THR A 74 17.13 -16.45 -18.94
CA THR A 74 17.71 -17.77 -18.65
C THR A 74 18.04 -18.01 -17.18
N LEU A 75 18.22 -16.94 -16.39
CA LEU A 75 18.39 -16.97 -14.93
C LEU A 75 17.14 -17.47 -14.19
N LEU A 76 15.95 -17.43 -14.81
CA LEU A 76 14.75 -18.03 -14.26
C LEU A 76 14.64 -19.51 -14.66
N PRO A 77 14.01 -20.36 -13.82
CA PRO A 77 13.66 -21.72 -14.23
C PRO A 77 12.76 -21.69 -15.46
N GLU A 78 12.89 -22.72 -16.29
CA GLU A 78 12.29 -22.78 -17.62
C GLU A 78 10.76 -22.60 -17.58
N GLU A 79 10.09 -23.14 -16.57
CA GLU A 79 8.65 -22.97 -16.39
C GLU A 79 8.22 -21.49 -16.26
N LEU A 80 9.00 -20.67 -15.54
CA LEU A 80 8.72 -19.24 -15.39
C LEU A 80 9.02 -18.46 -16.68
N SER A 81 10.10 -18.82 -17.36
CA SER A 81 10.45 -18.28 -18.67
C SER A 81 9.34 -18.53 -19.71
N ARG A 82 8.79 -19.75 -19.79
CA ARG A 82 7.64 -20.05 -20.65
C ARG A 82 6.38 -19.26 -20.28
N LYS A 83 6.15 -18.97 -18.99
CA LYS A 83 5.05 -18.10 -18.54
C LYS A 83 5.21 -16.66 -19.04
N VAL A 84 6.44 -16.14 -19.04
CA VAL A 84 6.78 -14.82 -19.59
C VAL A 84 6.47 -14.77 -21.09
N GLU A 85 6.96 -15.74 -21.86
CA GLU A 85 6.75 -15.82 -23.30
C GLU A 85 5.27 -15.92 -23.67
N LYS A 86 4.53 -16.80 -22.97
CA LYS A 86 3.08 -16.94 -23.15
C LYS A 86 2.35 -15.63 -22.87
N ARG A 87 2.77 -14.87 -21.85
CA ARG A 87 2.18 -13.58 -21.50
C ARG A 87 2.47 -12.52 -22.58
N LEU A 88 3.73 -12.37 -22.98
CA LEU A 88 4.13 -11.42 -24.03
C LEU A 88 3.43 -11.71 -25.37
N LYS A 89 3.37 -12.99 -25.77
CA LYS A 89 2.63 -13.41 -26.96
C LYS A 89 1.15 -13.04 -26.88
N LYS A 90 0.50 -13.25 -25.74
CA LYS A 90 -0.90 -12.84 -25.51
C LYS A 90 -1.10 -11.32 -25.62
N MET A 91 -0.06 -10.53 -25.34
CA MET A 91 -0.09 -9.06 -25.46
C MET A 91 0.26 -8.58 -26.89
N GLY A 92 0.48 -9.50 -27.83
CA GLY A 92 0.80 -9.19 -29.23
C GLY A 92 2.25 -8.78 -29.45
N VAL A 93 3.17 -9.26 -28.61
CA VAL A 93 4.62 -9.10 -28.82
C VAL A 93 5.15 -10.30 -29.60
N ASN A 94 5.82 -10.05 -30.71
CA ASN A 94 6.52 -11.06 -31.49
C ASN A 94 7.87 -11.37 -30.85
N MET A 95 8.36 -12.60 -31.00
CA MET A 95 9.62 -13.06 -30.40
C MET A 95 10.52 -13.65 -31.49
N MET A 96 11.78 -13.22 -31.53
CA MET A 96 12.82 -13.73 -32.43
C MET A 96 14.00 -14.21 -31.58
N PHE A 97 13.97 -15.49 -31.20
CA PHE A 97 15.06 -16.15 -30.46
C PHE A 97 16.09 -16.79 -31.40
N GLY A 98 17.28 -17.07 -30.87
CA GLY A 98 18.41 -17.58 -31.64
C GLY A 98 18.84 -16.62 -32.76
N THR A 99 18.62 -15.32 -32.57
CA THR A 99 18.76 -14.31 -33.61
C THR A 99 19.70 -13.20 -33.16
N TYR A 100 20.78 -12.99 -33.90
CA TYR A 100 21.73 -11.91 -33.66
C TYR A 100 21.24 -10.61 -34.30
N VAL A 101 21.51 -9.48 -33.65
CA VAL A 101 21.43 -8.16 -34.31
C VAL A 101 22.85 -7.82 -34.78
N VAL A 102 23.00 -7.60 -36.08
CA VAL A 102 24.31 -7.35 -36.72
C VAL A 102 24.46 -5.92 -37.24
N GLY A 103 23.35 -5.19 -37.37
CA GLY A 103 23.36 -3.79 -37.79
C GLY A 103 22.07 -3.09 -37.38
N VAL A 104 22.17 -1.79 -37.08
CA VAL A 104 21.04 -0.89 -36.83
C VAL A 104 21.28 0.37 -37.64
N GLY A 105 20.34 0.71 -38.51
CA GLY A 105 20.35 1.92 -39.32
C GLY A 105 19.32 2.96 -38.85
N GLU A 106 19.04 3.95 -39.70
CA GLU A 106 18.06 5.00 -39.41
C GLU A 106 16.62 4.48 -39.45
N ASP A 107 16.31 3.62 -40.41
CA ASP A 107 14.97 3.08 -40.70
C ASP A 107 14.94 1.54 -40.76
N TYR A 108 16.04 0.88 -40.39
CA TYR A 108 16.16 -0.58 -40.46
C TYR A 108 16.92 -1.22 -39.30
N ILE A 109 16.68 -2.52 -39.10
CA ILE A 109 17.48 -3.42 -38.27
C ILE A 109 17.89 -4.66 -39.08
N GLU A 110 19.15 -5.07 -38.95
CA GLU A 110 19.68 -6.27 -39.58
C GLU A 110 19.86 -7.38 -38.55
N THR A 111 19.28 -8.52 -38.87
CA THR A 111 19.30 -9.70 -38.02
C THR A 111 20.00 -10.85 -38.71
N LYS A 112 20.82 -11.62 -37.99
CA LYS A 112 21.46 -12.84 -38.48
C LYS A 112 20.91 -14.05 -37.73
N LYS A 113 20.40 -15.04 -38.47
CA LYS A 113 19.94 -16.34 -37.94
C LYS A 113 20.34 -17.43 -38.92
N ASP A 114 20.90 -18.53 -38.41
CA ASP A 114 21.36 -19.68 -39.22
C ASP A 114 22.25 -19.24 -40.41
N ASP A 115 23.18 -18.33 -40.13
CA ASP A 115 24.08 -17.66 -41.09
C ASP A 115 23.43 -16.77 -42.17
N VAL A 116 22.12 -16.60 -42.15
CA VAL A 116 21.39 -15.70 -43.06
C VAL A 116 21.19 -14.33 -42.43
N VAL A 117 21.65 -13.28 -43.11
CA VAL A 117 21.40 -11.88 -42.73
C VAL A 117 20.12 -11.39 -43.42
N THR A 118 19.17 -10.89 -42.63
CA THR A 118 17.90 -10.32 -43.10
C THR A 118 17.77 -8.91 -42.58
N ARG A 119 17.40 -7.96 -43.47
CA ARG A 119 17.07 -6.58 -43.10
C ARG A 119 15.57 -6.44 -42.90
N HIS A 120 15.18 -5.76 -41.82
CA HIS A 120 13.78 -5.45 -41.48
C HIS A 120 13.60 -3.95 -41.33
N ASP A 121 12.45 -3.42 -41.73
CA ASP A 121 12.06 -2.04 -41.46
C ASP A 121 11.89 -1.83 -39.95
N ALA A 122 12.50 -0.79 -39.39
CA ALA A 122 12.44 -0.48 -37.96
C ALA A 122 12.32 1.02 -37.74
N ALA A 123 11.17 1.46 -37.24
CA ALA A 123 10.95 2.86 -36.89
C ALA A 123 11.52 3.23 -35.51
N MET A 124 11.74 2.23 -34.64
CA MET A 124 12.38 2.41 -33.34
C MET A 124 13.05 1.12 -32.88
N VAL A 125 14.31 1.24 -32.43
CA VAL A 125 15.03 0.15 -31.76
C VAL A 125 15.29 0.56 -30.31
N ILE A 126 14.94 -0.32 -29.37
CA ILE A 126 15.22 -0.18 -27.94
C ILE A 126 16.23 -1.24 -27.55
N TRP A 127 17.43 -0.82 -27.18
CA TRP A 127 18.50 -1.73 -26.77
C TRP A 127 18.43 -2.00 -25.27
N GLY A 128 18.10 -3.23 -24.89
CA GLY A 128 18.08 -3.72 -23.51
C GLY A 128 19.01 -4.93 -23.28
N ALA A 129 19.93 -5.19 -24.23
CA ALA A 129 20.79 -6.36 -24.22
C ALA A 129 22.20 -6.02 -23.73
N GLY A 130 22.57 -6.58 -22.57
CA GLY A 130 23.92 -6.48 -22.03
C GLY A 130 24.30 -5.07 -21.58
N ILE A 131 25.10 -5.03 -20.52
CA ILE A 131 25.72 -3.81 -20.03
C ILE A 131 27.23 -3.97 -20.04
N GLU A 132 27.93 -2.87 -19.87
CA GLU A 132 29.37 -2.78 -19.69
C GLU A 132 29.68 -1.82 -18.55
N SER A 133 30.89 -1.91 -18.01
CA SER A 133 31.32 -1.01 -16.94
C SER A 133 31.40 0.45 -17.43
N ALA A 134 31.35 1.38 -16.48
CA ALA A 134 31.44 2.80 -16.79
C ALA A 134 32.78 3.20 -17.46
N ASP A 135 32.79 4.28 -18.24
CA ASP A 135 33.99 4.80 -18.91
C ASP A 135 35.17 5.04 -17.96
N ILE A 136 34.87 5.55 -16.75
CA ILE A 136 35.88 5.76 -15.70
C ILE A 136 36.55 4.44 -15.27
N THR A 137 35.81 3.34 -15.33
CA THR A 137 36.32 2.00 -15.05
C THR A 137 37.23 1.52 -16.18
N GLY A 138 36.93 1.87 -17.43
CA GLY A 138 37.82 1.64 -18.57
C GLY A 138 39.16 2.37 -18.45
N GLU A 139 39.16 3.60 -17.94
CA GLU A 139 40.39 4.33 -17.63
C GLU A 139 41.14 3.71 -16.44
N ALA A 140 40.43 3.38 -15.36
CA ALA A 140 41.01 2.72 -14.20
C ALA A 140 41.63 1.35 -14.56
N ALA A 141 41.03 0.62 -15.50
CA ALA A 141 41.51 -0.66 -16.02
C ALA A 141 42.88 -0.58 -16.73
N LYS A 142 43.39 0.61 -17.04
CA LYS A 142 44.78 0.77 -17.52
C LYS A 142 45.80 0.49 -16.43
N VAL A 143 45.41 0.64 -15.16
CA VAL A 143 46.31 0.52 -14.00
C VAL A 143 45.86 -0.60 -13.06
N LEU A 144 44.56 -0.91 -13.04
CA LEU A 144 43.91 -1.98 -12.28
C LEU A 144 43.59 -3.18 -13.18
N GLU A 145 43.56 -4.37 -12.59
CA GLU A 145 43.14 -5.57 -13.32
C GLU A 145 41.64 -5.55 -13.61
N SER A 146 41.28 -5.75 -14.88
CA SER A 146 39.88 -5.85 -15.33
C SER A 146 39.64 -7.05 -16.24
N ALA A 147 38.39 -7.51 -16.30
CA ALA A 147 37.94 -8.52 -17.27
C ALA A 147 36.42 -8.36 -17.53
N ARG A 148 35.86 -9.22 -18.40
CA ARG A 148 34.42 -9.30 -18.70
C ARG A 148 33.74 -7.93 -18.86
N ARG A 149 34.03 -7.24 -19.97
CA ARG A 149 33.46 -5.92 -20.33
C ARG A 149 33.84 -4.81 -19.35
N GLY A 150 35.11 -4.79 -18.95
CA GLY A 150 35.70 -3.70 -18.16
C GLY A 150 35.39 -3.74 -16.66
N ARG A 151 34.96 -4.88 -16.09
CA ARG A 151 34.74 -5.02 -14.65
C ARG A 151 36.08 -5.20 -13.92
N ILE A 152 36.30 -4.47 -12.83
CA ILE A 152 37.56 -4.50 -12.05
C ILE A 152 37.57 -5.70 -11.12
N LYS A 153 38.65 -6.49 -11.15
CA LYS A 153 38.82 -7.61 -10.21
C LYS A 153 39.04 -7.08 -8.79
N VAL A 154 38.33 -7.68 -7.85
CA VAL A 154 38.44 -7.33 -6.43
C VAL A 154 38.81 -8.53 -5.58
N ASP A 155 39.44 -8.28 -4.42
CA ASP A 155 39.68 -9.27 -3.38
C ASP A 155 38.42 -9.56 -2.55
N ARG A 156 38.54 -10.46 -1.57
CA ARG A 156 37.44 -10.83 -0.66
C ARG A 156 36.92 -9.69 0.21
N TYR A 157 37.63 -8.57 0.29
CA TYR A 157 37.25 -7.39 1.06
C TYR A 157 36.74 -6.26 0.15
N LEU A 158 36.51 -6.54 -1.13
CA LEU A 158 36.05 -5.60 -2.17
C LEU A 158 37.07 -4.54 -2.57
N ARG A 159 38.36 -4.80 -2.32
CA ARG A 159 39.45 -3.91 -2.71
C ARG A 159 40.01 -4.33 -4.06
N SER A 160 40.57 -3.39 -4.80
CA SER A 160 41.33 -3.73 -6.00
C SER A 160 42.50 -4.66 -5.64
N LEU A 161 42.87 -5.57 -6.56
CA LEU A 161 43.97 -6.52 -6.31
C LEU A 161 45.34 -5.84 -6.15
N LYS A 162 45.49 -4.61 -6.66
CA LYS A 162 46.77 -3.89 -6.69
C LYS A 162 46.88 -2.79 -5.62
N TYR A 163 45.78 -2.12 -5.31
CA TYR A 163 45.72 -0.99 -4.38
C TYR A 163 44.64 -1.25 -3.32
N HIS A 164 45.07 -1.48 -2.08
CA HIS A 164 44.20 -1.86 -0.96
C HIS A 164 43.41 -0.67 -0.37
N ASP A 165 43.69 0.54 -0.80
CA ASP A 165 42.95 1.76 -0.50
C ASP A 165 41.81 2.03 -1.50
N VAL A 166 41.73 1.25 -2.58
CA VAL A 166 40.71 1.39 -3.63
C VAL A 166 39.65 0.30 -3.49
N PHE A 167 38.41 0.70 -3.20
CA PHE A 167 37.26 -0.20 -3.16
C PHE A 167 36.42 -0.10 -4.43
N VAL A 168 35.94 -1.24 -4.95
CA VAL A 168 35.06 -1.30 -6.13
C VAL A 168 33.84 -2.15 -5.81
N ILE A 169 32.65 -1.59 -6.04
CA ILE A 169 31.36 -2.18 -5.66
C ILE A 169 30.36 -2.11 -6.82
N GLY A 170 29.20 -2.76 -6.66
CA GLY A 170 28.10 -2.71 -7.63
C GLY A 170 28.46 -3.32 -8.98
N ASP A 171 28.00 -2.71 -10.07
CA ASP A 171 28.11 -3.33 -11.41
C ASP A 171 29.52 -3.31 -11.99
N ASN A 172 30.39 -2.43 -11.47
CA ASN A 172 31.78 -2.28 -11.94
C ASN A 172 32.73 -3.33 -11.34
N MET A 173 32.33 -4.01 -10.25
CA MET A 173 33.18 -5.01 -9.60
C MET A 173 33.11 -6.36 -10.33
N LEU A 174 34.20 -7.11 -10.32
CA LEU A 174 34.28 -8.50 -10.74
C LEU A 174 34.73 -9.34 -9.55
N PHE A 175 33.78 -10.00 -8.91
CA PHE A 175 34.00 -10.86 -7.76
C PHE A 175 33.40 -12.23 -8.00
N TYR A 176 34.15 -13.28 -7.67
CA TYR A 176 33.74 -14.67 -7.71
C TYR A 176 33.58 -15.16 -6.27
N PRO A 177 32.35 -15.50 -5.84
CA PRO A 177 32.15 -16.13 -4.54
C PRO A 177 32.92 -17.45 -4.44
N ASP A 178 33.35 -17.81 -3.22
CA ASP A 178 34.10 -19.04 -3.00
C ASP A 178 33.29 -20.27 -3.46
N GLY A 179 33.88 -21.05 -4.37
CA GLY A 179 33.26 -22.25 -4.94
C GLY A 179 32.34 -22.01 -6.14
N GLU A 180 32.18 -20.77 -6.60
CA GLU A 180 31.33 -20.43 -7.75
C GLU A 180 32.16 -20.14 -9.02
N GLU A 181 31.71 -20.66 -10.17
CA GLU A 181 32.36 -20.41 -11.48
C GLU A 181 31.90 -19.09 -12.14
N GLN A 182 30.78 -18.52 -11.67
CA GLN A 182 30.22 -17.29 -12.20
C GLN A 182 30.45 -16.13 -11.23
N PRO A 183 30.76 -14.93 -11.76
CA PRO A 183 30.86 -13.76 -10.91
C PRO A 183 29.48 -13.36 -10.41
N VAL A 184 29.47 -12.57 -9.33
CA VAL A 184 28.22 -11.98 -8.82
C VAL A 184 27.48 -11.21 -9.91
N PRO A 185 26.13 -11.30 -9.92
CA PRO A 185 25.29 -10.64 -10.90
C PRO A 185 25.28 -9.11 -10.71
N GLN A 186 25.10 -8.40 -11.82
CA GLN A 186 24.96 -6.93 -11.85
C GLN A 186 23.52 -6.55 -11.53
N ILE A 187 23.18 -6.52 -10.24
CA ILE A 187 21.84 -6.26 -9.72
C ILE A 187 21.89 -5.33 -8.51
N VAL A 188 20.77 -4.67 -8.21
CA VAL A 188 20.62 -3.76 -7.08
C VAL A 188 21.00 -4.41 -5.75
N GLU A 189 20.59 -5.66 -5.52
CA GLU A 189 20.92 -6.39 -4.29
C GLU A 189 22.42 -6.59 -4.11
N ASN A 190 23.16 -6.87 -5.19
CA ASN A 190 24.62 -6.96 -5.16
C ASN A 190 25.25 -5.60 -4.82
N ALA A 191 24.71 -4.52 -5.38
CA ALA A 191 25.16 -3.17 -5.08
C ALA A 191 24.92 -2.78 -3.61
N GLU A 192 23.76 -3.09 -3.01
CA GLU A 192 23.50 -2.84 -1.59
C GLU A 192 24.46 -3.64 -0.70
N LEU A 193 24.59 -4.96 -0.93
CA LEU A 193 25.44 -5.82 -0.11
C LEU A 193 26.92 -5.43 -0.21
N SER A 194 27.41 -5.14 -1.42
CA SER A 194 28.80 -4.72 -1.61
C SER A 194 29.09 -3.34 -1.02
N ALA A 195 28.12 -2.40 -1.09
CA ALA A 195 28.24 -1.09 -0.45
C ALA A 195 28.32 -1.21 1.08
N GLU A 196 27.50 -2.06 1.68
CA GLU A 196 27.49 -2.30 3.13
C GLU A 196 28.86 -2.84 3.60
N THR A 197 29.37 -3.90 2.98
CA THR A 197 30.68 -4.46 3.31
C THR A 197 31.82 -3.46 3.09
N ALA A 198 31.84 -2.75 1.95
CA ALA A 198 32.87 -1.76 1.68
C ALA A 198 32.84 -0.61 2.70
N SER A 199 31.64 -0.14 3.10
CA SER A 199 31.51 0.95 4.06
C SER A 199 32.06 0.60 5.44
N ARG A 200 31.82 -0.63 5.92
CA ARG A 200 32.36 -1.15 7.18
C ARG A 200 33.87 -1.30 7.11
N ASN A 201 34.38 -1.87 6.02
CA ASN A 201 35.81 -2.03 5.80
C ASN A 201 36.54 -0.68 5.77
N ILE A 202 35.97 0.32 5.09
CA ILE A 202 36.51 1.68 5.08
C ILE A 202 36.50 2.27 6.50
N ALA A 203 35.40 2.11 7.25
CA ALA A 203 35.31 2.61 8.62
C ALA A 203 36.37 2.00 9.53
N SER A 204 36.54 0.68 9.51
CA SER A 204 37.56 -0.02 10.30
C SER A 204 38.98 0.38 9.93
N LEU A 205 39.27 0.64 8.64
CA LEU A 205 40.58 1.14 8.21
C LEU A 205 40.86 2.56 8.70
N ILE A 206 39.84 3.41 8.78
CA ILE A 206 39.98 4.80 9.24
C ILE A 206 40.14 4.87 10.76
N THR A 207 39.35 4.11 11.51
CA THR A 207 39.38 4.13 12.98
C THR A 207 40.54 3.31 13.54
N GLY A 208 41.04 2.32 12.78
CA GLY A 208 41.95 1.30 13.30
C GLY A 208 41.26 0.33 14.26
N GLU A 209 39.94 0.37 14.36
CA GLU A 209 39.13 -0.47 15.23
C GLU A 209 38.31 -1.48 14.40
N GLY A 210 38.49 -2.77 14.71
CA GLY A 210 37.82 -3.88 14.05
C GLY A 210 38.64 -4.56 12.94
N GLU A 211 38.14 -5.70 12.48
CA GLU A 211 38.72 -6.47 11.38
C GLU A 211 37.94 -6.24 10.09
N LEU A 212 38.60 -6.43 8.95
CA LEU A 212 37.93 -6.37 7.64
C LEU A 212 36.92 -7.51 7.50
N GLU A 213 35.70 -7.16 7.09
CA GLU A 213 34.62 -8.08 6.80
C GLU A 213 34.78 -8.66 5.39
N GLU A 214 34.81 -10.00 5.30
CA GLU A 214 34.79 -10.71 4.02
C GLU A 214 33.41 -10.60 3.36
N TYR A 215 33.40 -10.33 2.05
CA TYR A 215 32.19 -10.24 1.26
C TYR A 215 31.63 -11.63 0.92
N LYS A 216 30.52 -12.00 1.57
CA LYS A 216 29.80 -13.27 1.37
C LYS A 216 28.34 -13.01 1.02
N PRO A 217 28.05 -12.64 -0.25
CA PRO A 217 26.70 -12.27 -0.65
C PRO A 217 25.74 -13.46 -0.65
N THR A 218 24.51 -13.22 -0.20
CA THR A 218 23.40 -14.15 -0.37
C THR A 218 22.26 -13.43 -1.07
N PHE A 219 21.83 -13.95 -2.21
CA PHE A 219 20.81 -13.32 -3.05
C PHE A 219 19.44 -13.94 -2.78
N HIS A 220 18.40 -13.11 -2.70
CA HIS A 220 17.04 -13.57 -2.36
C HIS A 220 16.22 -14.02 -3.58
N GLY A 221 16.83 -14.00 -4.76
CA GLY A 221 16.28 -14.48 -6.01
C GLY A 221 15.96 -13.36 -7.01
N PHE A 222 15.12 -13.67 -7.98
CA PHE A 222 14.87 -12.79 -9.12
C PHE A 222 13.39 -12.60 -9.39
N MET A 223 13.04 -11.44 -9.93
CA MET A 223 11.68 -11.14 -10.35
C MET A 223 11.68 -10.31 -11.61
N VAL A 224 10.62 -10.46 -12.38
CA VAL A 224 10.40 -9.68 -13.59
C VAL A 224 8.92 -9.31 -13.68
N SER A 225 8.66 -8.06 -14.02
CA SER A 225 7.32 -7.58 -14.33
C SER A 225 7.05 -7.59 -15.84
N ILE A 226 5.78 -7.78 -16.22
CA ILE A 226 5.33 -7.82 -17.61
C ILE A 226 4.13 -6.88 -17.71
N GLY A 227 4.44 -5.59 -17.85
CA GLY A 227 3.49 -4.52 -17.59
C GLY A 227 3.24 -4.37 -16.08
N GLY A 228 2.25 -3.56 -15.72
CA GLY A 228 1.91 -3.32 -14.31
C GLY A 228 1.02 -4.40 -13.67
N ARG A 229 0.52 -5.37 -14.47
CA ARG A 229 -0.49 -6.36 -14.02
C ARG A 229 0.03 -7.77 -13.78
N TYR A 230 1.13 -8.16 -14.41
CA TYR A 230 1.62 -9.53 -14.39
C TYR A 230 3.11 -9.54 -14.08
N GLY A 231 3.58 -10.55 -13.35
CA GLY A 231 4.99 -10.76 -13.10
C GLY A 231 5.27 -12.23 -12.81
N VAL A 232 6.54 -12.61 -12.83
CA VAL A 232 7.00 -13.88 -12.30
C VAL A 232 8.16 -13.63 -11.36
N ALA A 233 8.22 -14.38 -10.27
CA ALA A 233 9.29 -14.27 -9.31
C ALA A 233 9.74 -15.65 -8.86
N ARG A 234 11.04 -15.80 -8.64
CA ARG A 234 11.65 -16.91 -7.91
C ARG A 234 12.34 -16.30 -6.71
N VAL A 235 11.67 -16.34 -5.55
CA VAL A 235 12.12 -15.65 -4.34
C VAL A 235 12.18 -16.59 -3.15
N GLY A 236 13.12 -16.38 -2.25
CA GLY A 236 13.26 -17.16 -1.03
C GLY A 236 14.66 -17.09 -0.46
N PHE A 237 14.96 -18.00 0.46
CA PHE A 237 16.31 -18.17 1.00
C PHE A 237 17.11 -19.13 0.11
N PRO A 238 18.46 -19.12 0.21
CA PRO A 238 19.32 -20.02 -0.57
C PRO A 238 18.87 -21.49 -0.53
N ASN A 239 18.37 -21.95 0.62
CA ASN A 239 17.95 -23.35 0.83
C ASN A 239 16.48 -23.63 0.42
N ARG A 240 15.66 -22.61 0.15
CA ARG A 240 14.24 -22.78 -0.20
C ARG A 240 13.73 -21.61 -1.04
N MET A 241 13.86 -21.74 -2.35
CA MET A 241 13.28 -20.80 -3.31
C MET A 241 11.86 -21.22 -3.71
N LEU A 242 10.95 -20.25 -3.82
CA LEU A 242 9.58 -20.45 -4.26
C LEU A 242 9.33 -19.73 -5.58
N ASN A 243 8.61 -20.40 -6.48
CA ASN A 243 8.17 -19.81 -7.74
C ASN A 243 6.79 -19.18 -7.53
N LEU A 244 6.71 -17.85 -7.60
CA LEU A 244 5.48 -17.09 -7.46
C LEU A 244 4.98 -16.63 -8.84
N PRO A 245 3.74 -16.97 -9.23
CA PRO A 245 3.13 -16.45 -10.44
C PRO A 245 2.30 -15.18 -10.17
N SER A 246 2.32 -14.26 -11.14
CA SER A 246 1.41 -13.11 -11.28
C SER A 246 1.19 -12.30 -9.99
N PHE A 247 0.03 -12.46 -9.34
CA PHE A 247 -0.38 -11.63 -8.21
C PHE A 247 0.65 -11.63 -7.08
N PHE A 248 1.11 -12.81 -6.65
CA PHE A 248 2.11 -12.92 -5.58
C PHE A 248 3.49 -12.39 -5.99
N ALA A 249 3.87 -12.54 -7.26
CA ALA A 249 5.12 -11.97 -7.76
C ALA A 249 5.07 -10.43 -7.78
N MET A 250 3.97 -9.85 -8.24
CA MET A 250 3.78 -8.39 -8.22
C MET A 250 3.68 -7.86 -6.80
N PHE A 251 2.96 -8.53 -5.91
CA PHE A 251 2.92 -8.18 -4.50
C PHE A 251 4.33 -8.16 -3.89
N ALA A 252 5.11 -9.22 -4.08
CA ALA A 252 6.51 -9.27 -3.65
C ALA A 252 7.33 -8.10 -4.25
N LYS A 253 7.12 -7.75 -5.53
CA LYS A 253 7.84 -6.65 -6.21
C LYS A 253 7.62 -5.35 -5.47
N HIS A 254 6.35 -5.03 -5.19
CA HIS A 254 6.01 -3.80 -4.52
C HIS A 254 6.50 -3.78 -3.07
N MET A 255 6.46 -4.91 -2.34
CA MET A 255 7.05 -5.01 -1.00
C MET A 255 8.56 -4.76 -1.00
N ILE A 256 9.30 -5.42 -1.88
CA ILE A 256 10.76 -5.27 -2.00
C ILE A 256 11.13 -3.82 -2.37
N ASN A 257 10.43 -3.22 -3.34
CA ASN A 257 10.67 -1.82 -3.70
C ASN A 257 10.42 -0.87 -2.52
N MET A 258 9.40 -1.12 -1.70
CA MET A 258 9.19 -0.32 -0.49
C MET A 258 10.33 -0.50 0.51
N LEU A 259 10.84 -1.71 0.72
CA LEU A 259 12.00 -1.95 1.59
C LEU A 259 13.23 -1.17 1.11
N TYR A 260 13.53 -1.21 -0.20
CA TYR A 260 14.62 -0.42 -0.78
C TYR A 260 14.41 1.09 -0.59
N PHE A 261 13.18 1.59 -0.78
CA PHE A 261 12.89 3.00 -0.53
C PHE A 261 13.03 3.39 0.95
N VAL A 262 12.61 2.54 1.89
CA VAL A 262 12.80 2.80 3.33
C VAL A 262 14.29 2.90 3.65
N LYS A 263 15.11 1.96 3.16
CA LYS A 263 16.56 1.93 3.42
C LYS A 263 17.30 3.16 2.90
N ILE A 264 16.98 3.62 1.69
CA ILE A 264 17.78 4.64 0.99
C ILE A 264 17.16 6.04 1.13
N LEU A 265 15.83 6.17 0.95
CA LEU A 265 15.13 7.45 0.79
C LEU A 265 14.10 7.74 1.90
N GLY A 266 13.90 6.82 2.84
CA GLY A 266 12.97 6.93 3.95
C GLY A 266 11.48 6.81 3.58
N TRP A 267 10.63 7.00 4.58
CA TRP A 267 9.18 6.74 4.51
C TRP A 267 8.42 7.62 3.52
N ASN A 268 8.85 8.86 3.30
CA ASN A 268 8.20 9.73 2.30
C ASN A 268 8.23 9.13 0.90
N LYS A 269 9.35 8.48 0.54
CA LYS A 269 9.47 7.89 -0.79
C LYS A 269 8.56 6.68 -0.94
N VAL A 270 8.38 5.90 0.12
CA VAL A 270 7.40 4.81 0.18
C VAL A 270 5.99 5.34 -0.10
N TRP A 271 5.60 6.43 0.56
CA TRP A 271 4.29 7.03 0.34
C TRP A 271 4.11 7.56 -1.08
N SER A 272 5.15 8.24 -1.63
CA SER A 272 5.16 8.69 -3.02
C SER A 272 5.03 7.53 -4.00
N TYR A 273 5.70 6.41 -3.72
CA TYR A 273 5.64 5.19 -4.52
C TYR A 273 4.24 4.55 -4.45
N LEU A 274 3.70 4.36 -3.25
CA LEU A 274 2.34 3.83 -3.04
C LEU A 274 1.29 4.67 -3.76
N ARG A 275 1.41 6.00 -3.67
CA ARG A 275 0.54 6.91 -4.41
C ARG A 275 0.62 6.68 -5.92
N HIS A 276 1.82 6.56 -6.48
CA HIS A 276 2.01 6.40 -7.91
C HIS A 276 1.52 5.02 -8.42
N GLU A 277 1.87 3.94 -7.72
CA GLU A 277 1.64 2.57 -8.17
C GLU A 277 0.25 2.01 -7.82
N PHE A 278 -0.39 2.52 -6.76
CA PHE A 278 -1.67 2.00 -6.27
C PHE A 278 -2.79 3.03 -6.30
N PHE A 279 -2.56 4.23 -5.75
CA PHE A 279 -3.65 5.20 -5.51
C PHE A 279 -3.94 6.16 -6.68
N THR A 280 -3.01 6.33 -7.62
CA THR A 280 -3.16 7.31 -8.72
C THR A 280 -2.85 6.74 -10.11
N ILE A 281 -2.50 5.45 -10.18
CA ILE A 281 -2.25 4.76 -11.43
C ILE A 281 -3.50 4.80 -12.32
N ARG A 282 -3.32 5.12 -13.61
CA ARG A 282 -4.43 5.22 -14.56
C ARG A 282 -4.61 3.93 -15.34
N HIS A 283 -5.77 3.78 -15.97
CA HIS A 283 -6.10 2.67 -16.87
C HIS A 283 -6.02 1.28 -16.22
N CYS A 284 -6.25 1.20 -14.90
CA CYS A 284 -6.26 -0.05 -14.13
C CYS A 284 -4.98 -0.87 -14.34
N ARG A 285 -3.82 -0.22 -14.46
CA ARG A 285 -2.54 -0.88 -14.79
C ARG A 285 -1.86 -1.52 -13.58
N SER A 286 -2.37 -1.34 -12.36
CA SER A 286 -1.83 -2.04 -11.19
C SER A 286 -2.25 -3.51 -11.19
N PHE A 287 -1.50 -4.35 -10.48
CA PHE A 287 -1.85 -5.75 -10.25
C PHE A 287 -3.13 -5.92 -9.41
N VAL A 288 -3.49 -4.89 -8.64
CA VAL A 288 -4.80 -4.77 -7.94
C VAL A 288 -5.83 -3.99 -8.77
N GLY A 289 -5.59 -3.84 -10.07
CA GLY A 289 -6.52 -3.18 -11.00
C GLY A 289 -6.75 -1.71 -10.67
N GLY A 290 -8.02 -1.31 -10.73
CA GLY A 290 -8.45 0.07 -10.49
C GLY A 290 -8.95 0.34 -9.06
N HIS A 291 -8.99 -0.68 -8.19
CA HIS A 291 -9.72 -0.63 -6.90
C HIS A 291 -9.27 0.53 -6.00
N PHE A 292 -7.96 0.77 -5.90
CA PHE A 292 -7.41 1.84 -5.07
C PHE A 292 -7.20 3.17 -5.83
N SER A 293 -7.28 3.14 -7.16
CA SER A 293 -7.04 4.32 -8.00
C SER A 293 -8.30 5.13 -8.31
N ASN A 294 -9.47 4.55 -8.03
CA ASN A 294 -10.74 5.18 -8.35
C ASN A 294 -10.96 6.44 -7.50
N ARG A 295 -11.39 7.53 -8.13
CA ARG A 295 -11.61 8.81 -7.44
C ARG A 295 -13.10 9.06 -7.31
N THR A 296 -13.61 8.91 -6.10
CA THR A 296 -14.98 9.35 -5.77
C THR A 296 -15.01 10.88 -5.71
N PRO A 297 -16.01 11.53 -6.34
CA PRO A 297 -16.20 12.97 -6.21
C PRO A 297 -16.39 13.33 -4.73
N SER A 298 -15.40 14.01 -4.17
CA SER A 298 -15.32 14.20 -2.72
C SER A 298 -16.38 15.19 -2.17
N PHE A 299 -17.12 15.90 -3.02
CA PHE A 299 -18.28 16.71 -2.58
C PHE A 299 -19.44 15.84 -2.06
N LEU A 300 -19.53 14.58 -2.47
CA LEU A 300 -20.54 13.63 -1.98
C LEU A 300 -20.38 13.33 -0.48
N LEU A 301 -19.20 13.59 0.09
CA LEU A 301 -18.94 13.40 1.52
C LEU A 301 -19.42 14.58 2.38
N VAL A 302 -19.77 15.73 1.79
CA VAL A 302 -20.14 16.92 2.55
C VAL A 302 -21.44 16.74 3.34
N PRO A 303 -22.54 16.22 2.77
CA PRO A 303 -23.75 15.97 3.54
C PRO A 303 -23.50 15.00 4.71
N LEU A 304 -22.73 13.93 4.46
CA LEU A 304 -22.37 12.94 5.47
C LEU A 304 -21.51 13.54 6.60
N ARG A 305 -20.54 14.40 6.24
CA ARG A 305 -19.69 15.13 7.19
C ARG A 305 -20.51 16.07 8.06
N VAL A 306 -21.38 16.89 7.46
CA VAL A 306 -22.21 17.85 8.18
C VAL A 306 -23.21 17.13 9.07
N TRP A 307 -23.82 16.04 8.59
CA TRP A 307 -24.75 15.23 9.37
C TRP A 307 -24.09 14.55 10.57
N LEU A 308 -22.95 13.89 10.37
CA LEU A 308 -22.17 13.31 11.47
C LEU A 308 -21.80 14.38 12.51
N GLY A 309 -21.39 15.57 12.04
CA GLY A 309 -21.07 16.67 12.94
C GLY A 309 -22.29 17.19 13.71
N ALA A 310 -23.45 17.31 13.06
CA ALA A 310 -24.69 17.73 13.70
C ALA A 310 -25.14 16.75 14.80
N VAL A 311 -25.01 15.45 14.55
CA VAL A 311 -25.30 14.40 15.54
C VAL A 311 -24.39 14.51 16.74
N TRP A 312 -23.08 14.71 16.56
CA TRP A 312 -22.17 14.92 17.69
C TRP A 312 -22.46 16.18 18.52
N VAL A 313 -22.82 17.29 17.86
CA VAL A 313 -23.27 18.50 18.57
C VAL A 313 -24.54 18.20 19.37
N TYR A 314 -25.50 17.50 18.78
CA TYR A 314 -26.73 17.12 19.45
C TYR A 314 -26.47 16.26 20.69
N GLU A 315 -25.66 15.19 20.56
CA GLU A 315 -25.30 14.30 21.68
C GLU A 315 -24.63 15.05 22.83
N GLY A 316 -23.66 15.92 22.52
CA GLY A 316 -22.97 16.70 23.55
C GLY A 316 -23.89 17.70 24.26
N ILE A 317 -24.82 18.34 23.54
CA ILE A 317 -25.84 19.21 24.14
C ILE A 317 -26.80 18.41 25.02
N MET A 318 -27.24 17.24 24.56
CA MET A 318 -28.16 16.39 25.33
C MET A 318 -27.52 15.91 26.63
N LYS A 319 -26.23 15.56 26.64
CA LYS A 319 -25.49 15.21 27.87
C LYS A 319 -25.41 16.38 28.84
N TYR A 320 -25.17 17.60 28.34
CA TYR A 320 -25.22 18.80 29.17
C TYR A 320 -26.61 19.02 29.79
N VAL A 321 -27.67 18.89 28.99
CA VAL A 321 -29.07 19.04 29.46
C VAL A 321 -29.44 17.95 30.47
N LYS A 322 -28.96 16.71 30.29
CA LYS A 322 -29.12 15.58 31.22
C LYS A 322 -28.28 15.73 32.51
N GLY A 323 -27.61 16.86 32.75
CA GLY A 323 -26.93 17.13 34.01
C GLY A 323 -25.56 16.48 34.18
N TRP A 324 -24.92 16.00 33.11
CA TRP A 324 -23.60 15.33 33.16
C TRP A 324 -22.46 16.18 33.73
N ALA A 325 -22.64 17.51 33.81
CA ALA A 325 -21.68 18.44 34.41
C ALA A 325 -21.85 18.61 35.93
N ALA A 326 -22.96 18.15 36.50
CA ALA A 326 -23.33 18.37 37.89
C ALA A 326 -23.34 17.08 38.70
N GLU A 327 -23.69 15.94 38.10
CA GLU A 327 -23.85 14.66 38.80
C GLU A 327 -23.00 13.53 38.16
N PRO A 328 -22.43 12.62 38.98
CA PRO A 328 -21.63 11.49 38.51
C PRO A 328 -22.51 10.36 37.94
N ILE A 329 -23.13 10.59 36.77
CA ILE A 329 -24.11 9.67 36.15
C ILE A 329 -23.46 8.46 35.43
N LEU A 330 -22.21 8.59 34.95
CA LEU A 330 -21.53 7.57 34.13
C LEU A 330 -21.37 6.21 34.80
N ALA A 331 -21.02 6.17 36.09
CA ALA A 331 -20.84 4.93 36.85
C ALA A 331 -22.14 4.11 36.91
N ASP A 332 -23.23 4.78 37.26
CA ASP A 332 -24.56 4.17 37.33
C ASP A 332 -25.03 3.70 35.95
N SER A 333 -24.81 4.53 34.92
CA SER A 333 -25.12 4.20 33.54
C SER A 333 -24.38 2.94 33.02
N ILE A 334 -23.09 2.79 33.32
CA ILE A 334 -22.32 1.60 32.94
C ILE A 334 -22.82 0.37 33.71
N LYS A 335 -23.08 0.53 35.01
CA LYS A 335 -23.57 -0.56 35.86
C LYS A 335 -24.94 -1.07 35.40
N ASP A 336 -25.88 -0.17 35.14
CA ASP A 336 -27.22 -0.51 34.67
C ASP A 336 -27.17 -1.21 33.32
N THR A 337 -26.32 -0.71 32.41
CA THR A 337 -26.16 -1.32 31.08
C THR A 337 -25.53 -2.71 31.16
N ASN A 338 -24.49 -2.90 31.98
CA ASN A 338 -23.89 -4.21 32.21
C ASN A 338 -24.90 -5.19 32.81
N GLY A 339 -25.68 -4.74 33.80
CA GLY A 339 -26.75 -5.53 34.40
C GLY A 339 -27.81 -5.95 33.38
N TRP A 340 -28.15 -5.07 32.44
CA TRP A 340 -29.07 -5.39 31.34
C TRP A 340 -28.49 -6.47 30.40
N TYR A 341 -27.24 -6.30 29.92
CA TYR A 341 -26.57 -7.32 29.11
C TYR A 341 -26.49 -8.67 29.84
N ASP A 342 -26.08 -8.67 31.11
CA ASP A 342 -25.97 -9.87 31.93
C ASP A 342 -27.34 -10.54 32.14
N SER A 343 -28.42 -9.78 32.28
CA SER A 343 -29.78 -10.34 32.40
C SER A 343 -30.20 -11.12 31.15
N ILE A 344 -29.88 -10.60 29.96
CA ILE A 344 -30.20 -11.26 28.69
C ILE A 344 -29.29 -12.47 28.45
N LEU A 345 -28.01 -12.34 28.79
CA LEU A 345 -27.03 -13.44 28.67
C LEU A 345 -27.38 -14.60 29.60
N ASN A 346 -27.83 -14.32 30.83
CA ASN A 346 -28.20 -15.33 31.82
C ASN A 346 -29.57 -15.97 31.54
N ASN A 347 -30.50 -15.23 30.93
CA ASN A 347 -31.78 -15.79 30.44
C ASN A 347 -31.58 -16.76 29.27
N ALA A 348 -30.50 -16.62 28.49
CA ALA A 348 -30.16 -17.57 27.44
C ALA A 348 -29.60 -18.90 27.98
N THR A 349 -29.05 -18.92 29.20
CA THR A 349 -28.48 -20.12 29.85
C THR A 349 -29.50 -20.91 30.68
N ASN A 350 -30.54 -20.27 31.19
CA ASN A 350 -31.58 -20.91 31.99
C ASN A 350 -32.94 -20.73 31.29
N GLY A 351 -33.44 -21.79 30.67
CA GLY A 351 -34.76 -21.79 30.04
C GLY A 351 -35.84 -21.29 31.00
N VAL A 352 -36.65 -20.34 30.50
CA VAL A 352 -37.93 -19.82 31.01
C VAL A 352 -38.20 -20.13 32.48
N ASP A 353 -37.87 -19.20 33.38
CA ASP A 353 -38.69 -18.81 34.53
C ASP A 353 -37.90 -17.82 35.41
N GLY A 354 -38.31 -16.53 35.40
CA GLY A 354 -37.65 -15.52 36.23
C GLY A 354 -38.09 -14.08 36.01
N VAL A 355 -39.38 -13.80 35.79
CA VAL A 355 -39.89 -12.42 35.75
C VAL A 355 -40.35 -12.03 37.16
N SER A 356 -39.66 -11.09 37.80
CA SER A 356 -40.27 -10.15 38.80
C SER A 356 -39.32 -9.08 39.38
N GLY A 357 -38.17 -8.77 38.77
CA GLY A 357 -37.20 -7.83 39.39
C GLY A 357 -36.63 -6.69 38.54
N ALA A 358 -36.96 -6.58 37.25
CA ALA A 358 -36.16 -5.77 36.31
C ALA A 358 -36.91 -4.61 35.64
N THR A 359 -37.94 -4.03 36.26
CA THR A 359 -38.71 -2.94 35.64
C THR A 359 -38.02 -1.57 35.72
N ASP A 360 -37.22 -1.30 36.76
CA ASP A 360 -36.61 0.04 36.95
C ASP A 360 -35.24 0.19 36.27
N ALA A 361 -34.50 -0.92 36.05
CA ALA A 361 -33.18 -0.89 35.41
C ALA A 361 -33.24 -0.70 33.89
N VAL A 362 -34.34 -1.12 33.24
CA VAL A 362 -34.48 -1.07 31.77
C VAL A 362 -34.77 0.35 31.28
N ALA A 363 -35.54 1.14 32.04
CA ALA A 363 -35.86 2.52 31.66
C ALA A 363 -34.61 3.44 31.62
N ASN A 364 -33.70 3.30 32.59
CA ASN A 364 -32.48 4.11 32.67
C ASN A 364 -31.38 3.61 31.72
N ALA A 365 -31.26 2.30 31.49
CA ALA A 365 -30.32 1.74 30.52
C ALA A 365 -30.64 2.17 29.07
N THR A 366 -31.92 2.31 28.73
CA THR A 366 -32.35 2.76 27.40
C THR A 366 -31.82 4.16 27.07
N ASP A 367 -31.77 5.05 28.08
CA ASP A 367 -31.26 6.43 27.99
C ASP A 367 -29.72 6.55 27.93
N ALA A 368 -29.01 5.50 28.37
CA ALA A 368 -27.55 5.37 28.34
C ALA A 368 -27.04 4.81 27.01
N VAL A 369 -27.83 3.94 26.36
CA VAL A 369 -27.47 3.27 25.10
C VAL A 369 -27.96 4.06 23.87
N THR A 370 -28.92 4.98 24.03
CA THR A 370 -29.36 5.89 22.95
C THR A 370 -28.50 7.14 22.82
N GLY A 371 -27.41 7.00 22.07
CA GLY A 371 -26.83 8.12 21.33
C GLY A 371 -27.34 8.10 19.89
N ALA A 372 -28.24 9.01 19.54
CA ALA A 372 -28.74 9.26 18.18
C ALA A 372 -29.68 8.21 17.54
N THR A 373 -30.87 8.04 18.10
CA THR A 373 -32.15 8.11 17.36
C THR A 373 -33.27 8.28 18.38
N GLY A 374 -34.00 9.39 18.32
CA GLY A 374 -35.18 9.60 19.13
C GLY A 374 -36.29 8.66 18.71
N GLU A 375 -36.35 7.49 19.33
CA GLU A 375 -37.55 6.71 19.57
C GLU A 375 -37.29 5.94 20.87
N VAL A 376 -37.94 6.38 21.95
CA VAL A 376 -38.02 5.60 23.19
C VAL A 376 -38.90 4.41 22.83
N ALA A 377 -38.28 3.26 22.57
CA ALA A 377 -39.02 2.03 22.39
C ALA A 377 -39.83 1.79 23.67
N GLU A 378 -41.15 1.71 23.51
CA GLU A 378 -42.08 1.31 24.57
C GLU A 378 -41.61 -0.05 25.09
N VAL A 379 -41.27 -0.14 26.37
CA VAL A 379 -40.75 -1.37 27.00
C VAL A 379 -41.90 -2.38 27.06
N VAL A 380 -42.03 -3.17 25.99
CA VAL A 380 -42.89 -4.35 25.96
C VAL A 380 -42.18 -5.44 26.75
N GLU A 381 -42.90 -6.09 27.68
CA GLU A 381 -42.49 -7.31 28.40
C GLU A 381 -42.09 -8.41 27.40
N SER A 382 -40.86 -8.37 26.89
CA SER A 382 -40.37 -9.38 25.99
C SER A 382 -38.99 -9.87 26.44
N VAL A 383 -38.82 -11.18 26.32
CA VAL A 383 -37.63 -11.90 26.76
C VAL A 383 -36.50 -11.55 25.80
N GLY A 384 -35.56 -10.72 26.25
CA GLY A 384 -34.39 -10.37 25.45
C GLY A 384 -33.63 -11.62 24.98
N THR A 385 -33.10 -11.57 23.76
CA THR A 385 -32.46 -12.72 23.11
C THR A 385 -30.97 -12.48 22.88
N THR A 386 -30.13 -13.46 23.22
CA THR A 386 -28.68 -13.43 22.91
C THR A 386 -28.43 -13.96 21.52
N ILE A 387 -27.67 -13.22 20.71
CA ILE A 387 -27.37 -13.56 19.31
C ILE A 387 -25.90 -13.95 19.15
N ILE A 388 -25.00 -13.13 19.69
CA ILE A 388 -23.54 -13.39 19.70
C ILE A 388 -23.03 -13.20 21.12
N ASN A 389 -22.23 -14.16 21.59
CA ASN A 389 -21.42 -14.04 22.79
C ASN A 389 -20.12 -14.83 22.55
N TRP A 390 -19.13 -14.17 21.93
CA TRP A 390 -17.86 -14.79 21.58
C TRP A 390 -16.73 -14.21 22.40
N ASP A 391 -15.99 -15.09 23.09
CA ASP A 391 -14.79 -14.74 23.84
C ASP A 391 -13.54 -15.06 23.01
N PHE A 392 -12.76 -14.04 22.70
CA PHE A 392 -11.51 -14.17 21.95
C PHE A 392 -10.34 -14.35 22.90
N PHE A 393 -10.20 -15.57 23.43
CA PHE A 393 -9.08 -15.99 24.29
C PHE A 393 -8.88 -15.09 25.53
N GLY A 394 -9.96 -14.51 26.07
CA GLY A 394 -9.92 -13.60 27.22
C GLY A 394 -9.37 -12.21 26.92
N LEU A 395 -9.08 -11.89 25.65
CA LEU A 395 -8.61 -10.57 25.24
C LEU A 395 -9.75 -9.56 25.10
N PHE A 396 -10.88 -10.01 24.56
CA PHE A 396 -12.13 -9.24 24.49
C PHE A 396 -13.32 -10.18 24.21
N LYS A 397 -14.53 -9.75 24.61
CA LYS A 397 -15.79 -10.44 24.29
C LYS A 397 -16.66 -9.61 23.38
N ALA A 398 -17.13 -10.21 22.29
CA ALA A 398 -18.11 -9.59 21.39
C ALA A 398 -19.51 -10.08 21.76
N ILE A 399 -20.38 -9.15 22.16
CA ILE A 399 -21.72 -9.41 22.67
C ILE A 399 -22.73 -8.70 21.77
N LEU A 400 -23.69 -9.44 21.23
CA LEU A 400 -24.82 -8.91 20.46
C LEU A 400 -26.11 -9.47 21.04
N VAL A 401 -26.98 -8.58 21.51
CA VAL A 401 -28.27 -8.93 22.13
C VAL A 401 -29.40 -8.13 21.50
N SER A 402 -30.62 -8.67 21.57
CA SER A 402 -31.86 -7.98 21.22
C SER A 402 -32.67 -7.77 22.50
N GLY A 403 -33.14 -6.54 22.72
CA GLY A 403 -34.05 -6.23 23.82
C GLY A 403 -35.46 -6.81 23.62
N ASN A 404 -35.82 -7.08 22.36
CA ASN A 404 -37.12 -7.61 21.97
C ASN A 404 -37.06 -9.03 21.39
N ASP A 405 -38.21 -9.69 21.30
CA ASP A 405 -38.33 -10.97 20.57
C ASP A 405 -37.93 -10.81 19.10
N LEU A 406 -37.15 -11.77 18.60
CA LEU A 406 -36.48 -11.68 17.30
C LEU A 406 -37.45 -11.51 16.12
N ALA A 407 -38.70 -11.99 16.26
CA ALA A 407 -39.72 -11.88 15.22
C ALA A 407 -40.26 -10.45 15.06
N ASN A 408 -40.16 -9.62 16.10
CA ASN A 408 -40.66 -8.25 16.12
C ASN A 408 -39.53 -7.20 16.20
N SER A 409 -38.27 -7.63 16.38
CA SER A 409 -37.12 -6.72 16.45
C SER A 409 -36.80 -6.05 15.11
N THR A 410 -36.51 -4.76 15.18
CA THR A 410 -35.90 -3.96 14.12
C THR A 410 -34.39 -3.84 14.30
N ILE A 411 -33.68 -3.23 13.33
CA ILE A 411 -32.24 -2.98 13.44
C ILE A 411 -31.89 -2.13 14.69
N GLY A 412 -32.80 -1.26 15.13
CA GLY A 412 -32.61 -0.41 16.30
C GLY A 412 -32.62 -1.16 17.63
N ASP A 413 -33.22 -2.35 17.69
CA ASP A 413 -33.36 -3.13 18.92
C ASP A 413 -32.13 -3.98 19.25
N PHE A 414 -31.19 -4.09 18.30
CA PHE A 414 -29.95 -4.82 18.51
C PHE A 414 -28.89 -3.94 19.15
N ALA A 415 -28.36 -4.37 20.29
CA ALA A 415 -27.28 -3.70 20.99
C ALA A 415 -25.99 -4.53 20.91
N PHE A 416 -24.91 -3.90 20.46
CA PHE A 416 -23.59 -4.51 20.35
C PHE A 416 -22.63 -3.93 21.38
N LYS A 417 -21.91 -4.80 22.08
CA LYS A 417 -20.87 -4.43 23.04
C LYS A 417 -19.58 -5.22 22.79
N LEU A 418 -18.46 -4.53 22.88
CA LEU A 418 -17.11 -5.12 22.82
C LEU A 418 -16.44 -5.00 24.18
N ASP A 419 -16.63 -6.01 25.03
CA ASP A 419 -16.09 -6.01 26.37
C ASP A 419 -14.58 -6.26 26.35
N ILE A 420 -13.78 -5.24 26.67
CA ILE A 420 -12.30 -5.31 26.66
C ILE A 420 -11.81 -5.17 28.11
N PRO A 421 -11.32 -6.25 28.76
CA PRO A 421 -10.89 -6.21 30.16
C PRO A 421 -9.86 -5.14 30.48
N LEU A 422 -8.91 -4.89 29.58
CA LEU A 422 -7.89 -3.85 29.73
C LEU A 422 -8.51 -2.44 29.79
N LEU A 423 -9.55 -2.20 28.99
CA LEU A 423 -10.19 -0.90 28.93
C LEU A 423 -11.13 -0.70 30.12
N ASN A 424 -11.83 -1.76 30.57
CA ASN A 424 -12.61 -1.71 31.80
C ASN A 424 -11.73 -1.37 33.01
N TRP A 425 -10.58 -2.03 33.14
CA TRP A 425 -9.60 -1.69 34.17
C TRP A 425 -9.18 -0.22 34.10
N PHE A 426 -8.94 0.31 32.91
CA PHE A 426 -8.60 1.72 32.72
C PHE A 426 -9.74 2.65 33.15
N MET A 427 -10.98 2.34 32.76
CA MET A 427 -12.16 3.10 33.15
C MET A 427 -12.34 3.11 34.67
N ASP A 428 -12.28 1.95 35.32
CA ASP A 428 -12.44 1.80 36.76
C ASP A 428 -11.32 2.51 37.54
N THR A 429 -10.08 2.42 37.05
CA THR A 429 -8.91 2.96 37.74
C THR A 429 -8.77 4.48 37.58
N PHE A 430 -9.06 5.02 36.40
CA PHE A 430 -8.77 6.42 36.08
C PHE A 430 -10.00 7.31 35.97
N ILE A 431 -11.13 6.78 35.49
CA ILE A 431 -12.33 7.58 35.22
C ILE A 431 -13.33 7.48 36.38
N LEU A 432 -13.57 6.28 36.89
CA LEU A 432 -14.53 6.00 37.97
C LEU A 432 -13.89 5.99 39.36
N SER A 433 -12.68 6.54 39.50
CA SER A 433 -11.90 6.52 40.74
C SER A 433 -12.48 7.40 41.86
N SER A 434 -13.19 8.47 41.50
CA SER A 434 -13.86 9.38 42.43
C SER A 434 -14.94 10.18 41.70
N ASP A 435 -15.95 10.65 42.42
CA ASP A 435 -17.03 11.47 41.84
C ASP A 435 -16.48 12.74 41.15
N SER A 436 -15.42 13.34 41.70
CA SER A 436 -14.78 14.53 41.12
C SER A 436 -14.05 14.23 39.82
N THR A 437 -13.35 13.09 39.72
CA THR A 437 -12.67 12.66 38.48
C THR A 437 -13.69 12.24 37.43
N GLN A 438 -14.79 11.62 37.85
CA GLN A 438 -15.89 11.24 36.97
C GLN A 438 -16.57 12.46 36.34
N ILE A 439 -16.99 13.44 37.14
CA ILE A 439 -17.61 14.69 36.64
C ILE A 439 -16.65 15.43 35.70
N LEU A 440 -15.35 15.48 36.01
CA LEU A 440 -14.34 16.09 35.15
C LEU A 440 -14.26 15.39 33.78
N MET A 441 -14.16 14.05 33.77
CA MET A 441 -14.03 13.27 32.53
C MET A 441 -15.31 13.32 31.69
N GLN A 442 -16.49 13.23 32.32
CA GLN A 442 -17.78 13.40 31.66
C GLN A 442 -17.90 14.79 31.02
N THR A 443 -17.45 15.82 31.74
CA THR A 443 -17.44 17.21 31.24
C THR A 443 -16.54 17.36 30.03
N LEU A 444 -15.33 16.81 30.08
CA LEU A 444 -14.42 16.81 28.94
C LEU A 444 -14.99 16.03 27.75
N MET A 445 -15.68 14.92 28.00
CA MET A 445 -16.25 14.08 26.95
C MET A 445 -17.35 14.81 26.17
N PHE A 446 -18.39 15.36 26.83
CA PHE A 446 -19.46 16.04 26.10
C PHE A 446 -18.98 17.33 25.42
N LEU A 447 -17.99 18.03 25.99
CA LEU A 447 -17.36 19.17 25.33
C LEU A 447 -16.58 18.73 24.09
N ALA A 448 -15.87 17.60 24.15
CA ALA A 448 -15.19 17.03 23.00
C ALA A 448 -16.17 16.67 21.88
N GLU A 449 -17.35 16.12 22.22
CA GLU A 449 -18.41 15.82 21.24
C GLU A 449 -18.89 17.07 20.51
N ILE A 450 -19.18 18.14 21.23
CA ILE A 450 -19.59 19.43 20.64
C ILE A 450 -18.47 19.98 19.74
N ILE A 451 -17.22 19.98 20.22
CA ILE A 451 -16.07 20.48 19.45
C ILE A 451 -15.85 19.67 18.18
N ILE A 452 -15.86 18.34 18.27
CA ILE A 452 -15.73 17.44 17.12
C ILE A 452 -16.85 17.72 16.12
N GLY A 453 -18.08 17.85 16.61
CA GLY A 453 -19.24 18.13 15.78
C GLY A 453 -19.12 19.45 15.01
N LEU A 454 -18.73 20.53 15.69
CA LEU A 454 -18.50 21.84 15.07
C LEU A 454 -17.34 21.82 14.07
N LEU A 455 -16.24 21.14 14.38
CA LEU A 455 -15.09 20.97 13.48
C LEU A 455 -15.50 20.23 12.19
N LEU A 456 -16.28 19.16 12.31
CA LEU A 456 -16.80 18.41 11.17
C LEU A 456 -17.75 19.26 10.31
N ILE A 457 -18.71 19.98 10.91
CA ILE A 457 -19.63 20.87 10.18
C ILE A 457 -18.85 21.93 9.39
N ALA A 458 -17.95 22.65 10.08
CA ALA A 458 -17.12 23.69 9.47
C ALA A 458 -16.11 23.14 8.45
N GLY A 459 -15.84 21.84 8.48
CA GLY A 459 -14.78 21.21 7.69
C GLY A 459 -13.40 21.72 8.08
N LEU A 460 -13.18 21.98 9.37
CA LEU A 460 -11.90 22.41 9.93
C LEU A 460 -11.28 21.27 10.73
N PHE A 461 -10.03 20.94 10.45
CA PHE A 461 -9.33 19.80 11.05
C PHE A 461 -10.16 18.51 10.94
N THR A 462 -10.70 18.24 9.76
CA THR A 462 -11.64 17.14 9.53
C THR A 462 -11.01 15.77 9.78
N PHE A 463 -9.75 15.58 9.39
CA PHE A 463 -9.01 14.32 9.62
C PHE A 463 -8.92 13.96 11.12
N PRO A 464 -8.37 14.83 12.00
CA PRO A 464 -8.31 14.52 13.42
C PRO A 464 -9.69 14.52 14.09
N ALA A 465 -10.65 15.34 13.66
CA ALA A 465 -12.01 15.30 14.19
C ALA A 465 -12.73 13.98 13.88
N ALA A 466 -12.60 13.45 12.66
CA ALA A 466 -13.12 12.13 12.29
C ALA A 466 -12.39 11.00 13.04
N GLY A 467 -11.07 11.11 13.23
CA GLY A 467 -10.31 10.16 14.06
C GLY A 467 -10.78 10.15 15.52
N ALA A 468 -11.01 11.32 16.11
CA ALA A 468 -11.54 11.45 17.46
C ALA A 468 -12.98 10.89 17.56
N SER A 469 -13.82 11.12 16.54
CA SER A 469 -15.14 10.49 16.44
C SER A 469 -15.08 8.97 16.47
N LEU A 470 -14.12 8.35 15.77
CA LEU A 470 -13.94 6.89 15.80
C LEU A 470 -13.47 6.40 17.18
N ALA A 471 -12.57 7.15 17.82
CA ALA A 471 -12.10 6.81 19.16
C ALA A 471 -13.23 6.85 20.20
N LEU A 472 -14.11 7.87 20.14
CA LEU A 472 -15.28 7.97 21.02
C LEU A 472 -16.28 6.85 20.77
N GLN A 473 -16.57 6.51 19.51
CA GLN A 473 -17.47 5.40 19.19
C GLN A 473 -16.92 4.06 19.65
N LEU A 474 -15.61 3.83 19.48
CA LEU A 474 -14.96 2.63 20.01
C LEU A 474 -15.09 2.58 21.54
N MET A 475 -14.89 3.70 22.23
CA MET A 475 -15.05 3.81 23.68
C MET A 475 -16.48 3.47 24.12
N PHE A 476 -17.51 3.99 23.43
CA PHE A 476 -18.91 3.65 23.74
C PHE A 476 -19.23 2.19 23.48
N ILE A 477 -18.83 1.64 22.33
CA ILE A 477 -19.00 0.22 22.03
C ILE A 477 -18.37 -0.66 23.12
N SER A 478 -17.25 -0.24 23.69
CA SER A 478 -16.56 -1.02 24.71
C SER A 478 -17.05 -0.84 26.13
N SER A 479 -17.62 0.31 26.47
CA SER A 479 -18.07 0.62 27.83
C SER A 479 -19.55 0.28 28.02
N THR A 480 -20.45 1.08 27.45
CA THR A 480 -21.91 0.92 27.54
C THR A 480 -22.46 0.04 26.41
N GLY A 481 -21.70 -0.23 25.36
CA GLY A 481 -22.27 -0.75 24.12
C GLY A 481 -23.01 0.32 23.33
N GLN A 482 -23.42 -0.05 22.12
CA GLN A 482 -24.13 0.82 21.18
C GLN A 482 -25.18 0.02 20.42
N TYR A 483 -26.32 0.66 20.15
CA TYR A 483 -27.31 0.10 19.22
C TYR A 483 -26.75 0.06 17.79
N VAL A 484 -27.10 -0.98 17.03
CA VAL A 484 -26.59 -1.17 15.66
C VAL A 484 -27.06 -0.05 14.73
N ASN A 485 -28.18 0.61 15.04
CA ASN A 485 -28.64 1.78 14.29
C ASN A 485 -27.66 2.97 14.35
N THR A 486 -26.74 3.05 15.31
CA THR A 486 -25.75 4.15 15.41
C THR A 486 -24.46 3.85 14.64
N PHE A 487 -24.28 2.61 14.15
CA PHE A 487 -23.04 2.17 13.48
C PHE A 487 -22.76 2.93 12.19
N TRP A 488 -23.77 3.56 11.58
CA TRP A 488 -23.54 4.45 10.43
C TRP A 488 -22.55 5.57 10.79
N MET A 489 -22.48 6.01 12.05
CA MET A 489 -21.53 7.04 12.47
C MET A 489 -20.07 6.57 12.36
N ILE A 490 -19.80 5.27 12.54
CA ILE A 490 -18.47 4.65 12.35
C ILE A 490 -18.10 4.69 10.88
N PHE A 491 -19.00 4.23 10.02
CA PHE A 491 -18.76 4.25 8.58
C PHE A 491 -18.65 5.68 8.04
N ALA A 492 -19.44 6.61 8.57
CA ALA A 492 -19.37 8.03 8.23
C ALA A 492 -18.04 8.66 8.64
N ALA A 493 -17.57 8.38 9.87
CA ALA A 493 -16.29 8.88 10.34
C ALA A 493 -15.12 8.32 9.51
N ILE A 494 -15.14 7.03 9.15
CA ILE A 494 -14.16 6.43 8.23
C ILE A 494 -14.20 7.11 6.85
N ALA A 495 -15.40 7.30 6.28
CA ALA A 495 -15.55 7.88 4.94
C ALA A 495 -15.06 9.33 4.85
N VAL A 496 -15.27 10.11 5.91
CA VAL A 496 -14.92 11.53 5.98
C VAL A 496 -13.46 11.75 6.42
N LEU A 497 -12.81 10.73 6.98
CA LEU A 497 -11.44 10.76 7.48
C LEU A 497 -10.46 11.33 6.44
N ILE A 498 -10.58 10.95 5.16
CA ILE A 498 -9.67 11.38 4.10
C ILE A 498 -10.40 12.28 3.09
N GLY A 499 -10.04 13.57 3.08
CA GLY A 499 -10.45 14.51 2.03
C GLY A 499 -11.82 15.18 2.24
N GLY A 500 -12.57 14.81 3.27
CA GLY A 500 -13.89 15.38 3.57
C GLY A 500 -13.85 16.88 3.88
N GLY A 501 -12.76 17.40 4.47
CA GLY A 501 -12.67 18.80 4.90
C GLY A 501 -12.37 19.82 3.81
N ARG A 502 -11.66 19.42 2.75
CA ARG A 502 -11.17 20.35 1.72
C ARG A 502 -12.26 20.86 0.79
N ILE A 503 -13.43 20.26 0.82
CA ILE A 503 -14.53 20.60 -0.08
C ILE A 503 -15.64 21.25 0.73
N PHE A 504 -15.96 22.49 0.37
CA PHE A 504 -16.88 23.34 1.11
C PHE A 504 -16.57 23.34 2.62
N GLY A 505 -15.29 23.45 2.98
CA GLY A 505 -14.81 23.42 4.37
C GLY A 505 -13.52 24.21 4.55
N LEU A 506 -13.24 24.61 5.79
CA LEU A 506 -12.11 25.49 6.13
C LEU A 506 -10.73 24.85 5.92
N ASP A 507 -10.64 23.51 5.90
CA ASP A 507 -9.41 22.77 5.59
C ASP A 507 -8.85 23.11 4.21
N TYR A 508 -9.67 23.61 3.28
CA TYR A 508 -9.21 24.13 2.00
C TYR A 508 -8.17 25.26 2.17
N TYR A 509 -8.35 26.11 3.17
CA TYR A 509 -7.49 27.25 3.46
C TYR A 509 -6.44 26.95 4.52
N VAL A 510 -6.83 26.22 5.58
CA VAL A 510 -5.97 25.97 6.76
C VAL A 510 -4.90 24.91 6.48
N MET A 511 -5.24 23.82 5.80
CA MET A 511 -4.30 22.71 5.61
C MET A 511 -3.07 23.08 4.77
N PRO A 512 -3.17 23.85 3.66
CA PRO A 512 -1.98 24.30 2.94
C PRO A 512 -1.06 25.17 3.80
N ALA A 513 -1.61 26.08 4.60
CA ALA A 513 -0.83 26.92 5.50
C ALA A 513 -0.13 26.09 6.59
N LEU A 514 -0.85 25.16 7.22
CA LEU A 514 -0.28 24.25 8.22
C LEU A 514 0.82 23.37 7.62
N LYS A 515 0.63 22.88 6.40
CA LYS A 515 1.64 22.07 5.68
C LYS A 515 2.92 22.87 5.41
N ASN A 516 2.79 24.14 5.03
CA ASN A 516 3.95 25.01 4.84
C ASN A 516 4.70 25.27 6.15
N TRP A 517 3.97 25.48 7.25
CA TRP A 517 4.55 25.61 8.58
C TRP A 517 5.25 24.32 9.04
N TRP A 518 4.61 23.16 8.88
CA TRP A 518 5.15 21.84 9.26
C TRP A 518 6.48 21.52 8.55
N LYS A 519 6.59 21.86 7.26
CA LYS A 519 7.84 21.73 6.48
C LYS A 519 8.98 22.59 7.03
N GLY A 520 8.67 23.62 7.81
CA GLY A 520 9.64 24.49 8.48
C GLY A 520 10.28 23.88 9.72
N LEU A 521 9.68 22.86 10.33
CA LEU A 521 10.14 22.32 11.61
C LEU A 521 11.46 21.53 11.47
N PRO A 522 12.47 21.78 12.32
CA PRO A 522 13.77 21.10 12.26
C PRO A 522 13.67 19.58 12.37
N LEU A 523 12.79 19.10 13.25
CA LEU A 523 12.57 17.67 13.48
C LEU A 523 11.96 16.97 12.26
N VAL A 524 11.03 17.64 11.58
CA VAL A 524 10.37 17.15 10.36
C VAL A 524 11.37 17.05 9.19
N ARG A 525 12.25 18.04 9.06
CA ARG A 525 13.32 18.03 8.06
C ARG A 525 14.34 16.92 8.32
N ARG A 526 14.67 16.68 9.58
CA ARG A 526 15.62 15.63 9.99
C ARG A 526 15.07 14.22 9.79
N LEU A 527 13.78 14.02 10.07
CA LEU A 527 13.12 12.71 9.98
C LEU A 527 12.53 12.43 8.60
N TYR A 528 12.56 13.41 7.68
CA TYR A 528 11.92 13.30 6.36
C TYR A 528 10.47 12.80 6.49
N ILE A 529 9.63 13.52 7.26
CA ILE A 529 8.18 13.22 7.38
C ILE A 529 7.39 14.39 6.78
N TYR A 530 7.40 14.47 5.45
CA TYR A 530 6.68 15.52 4.75
C TYR A 530 5.26 15.00 4.48
N ASN A 531 4.29 15.58 5.18
CA ASN A 531 2.88 15.23 5.01
C ASN A 531 2.42 15.76 3.64
N ASP A 532 2.29 14.89 2.65
CA ASP A 532 2.07 15.28 1.26
C ASP A 532 0.63 15.14 0.79
#